data_AF-A0A3L9M6Y2-F1
#
_entry.id   AF-A0A3L9M6Y2-F1
#
_cell.length_a   1.000
_cell.length_b   1.000
_cell.length_c   1.000
_cell.angle_alpha   90.00
_cell.angle_beta   90.00
_cell.angle_gamma   90.00
#
_symmetry.space_group_name_H-M   'P 1'
#
loop_
_entity.id
_entity.type
_entity.pdbx_description
1 polymer ?
#
loop_
_entity_poly.entity_id
_entity_poly.type
_entity_poly.pdbx_seq_one_letter_code
_entity_poly.pdbx_strand_id
1 'polypeptide(L)'
;MKCFPCVFIIIFESCSTSVNVSTDFDREVIFNEYKTYSFHDSGIEKLQINHLDKRRILSSIENDLNAKGLTKVNTDADIKVNVLARSSYEVREENINDFYGTYGYYG
;
A
#
# COMPACT_ATOMS: atom_id res chain seq x y z
N MET A 1 42.12 3.37 18.07
CA MET A 1 40.91 2.60 17.68
C MET A 1 39.70 3.51 17.88
N LYS A 2 39.15 4.08 16.81
CA LYS A 2 38.00 5.01 16.86
C LYS A 2 36.97 4.52 15.85
N CYS A 3 36.06 3.65 16.30
CA CYS A 3 34.91 3.15 15.55
C CYS A 3 33.64 3.99 15.82
N PHE A 4 33.81 5.26 16.19
CA PHE A 4 32.70 6.20 16.40
C PHE A 4 31.98 6.64 15.10
N PRO A 5 32.66 6.81 13.94
CA PRO A 5 31.97 7.23 12.71
C PRO A 5 31.16 6.10 12.03
N CYS A 6 31.46 4.82 12.33
CA CYS A 6 30.77 3.69 11.71
C CYS A 6 29.32 3.55 12.19
N VAL A 7 29.03 3.88 13.45
CA VAL A 7 27.67 3.86 14.01
C VAL A 7 26.78 4.90 13.33
N PHE A 8 27.35 6.06 12.97
CA PHE A 8 26.61 7.13 12.29
C PHE A 8 26.20 6.70 10.86
N ILE A 9 27.09 6.01 10.13
CA ILE A 9 26.83 5.53 8.76
C ILE A 9 25.69 4.50 8.74
N ILE A 10 25.66 3.57 9.69
CA ILE A 10 24.62 2.52 9.79
C ILE A 10 23.22 3.11 10.02
N ILE A 11 23.12 4.24 10.74
CA ILE A 11 21.84 4.90 11.02
C ILE A 11 21.23 5.50 9.74
N PHE A 12 22.05 6.03 8.82
CA PHE A 12 21.55 6.64 7.58
C PHE A 12 21.09 5.63 6.53
N GLU A 13 21.63 4.40 6.51
CA GLU A 13 21.23 3.37 5.53
C GLU A 13 19.82 2.79 5.81
N SER A 14 19.31 2.94 7.03
CA SER A 14 18.02 2.36 7.46
C SER A 14 16.77 3.02 6.87
N CYS A 15 16.88 4.17 6.19
CA CYS A 15 15.74 4.94 5.68
C CYS A 15 15.16 4.41 4.33
N SER A 16 15.61 3.24 3.87
CA SER A 16 15.49 2.86 2.45
C SER A 16 14.24 2.06 2.06
N THR A 17 13.33 1.73 2.98
CA THR A 17 12.10 1.00 2.65
C THR A 17 10.92 1.96 2.47
N SER A 18 10.90 2.65 1.33
CA SER A 18 9.79 3.54 0.95
C SER A 18 8.72 2.78 0.16
N VAL A 19 7.45 3.06 0.44
CA VAL A 19 6.31 2.62 -0.37
C VAL A 19 6.18 3.57 -1.56
N ASN A 20 6.06 3.03 -2.78
CA ASN A 20 5.77 3.85 -3.95
C ASN A 20 4.31 4.30 -3.93
N VAL A 21 4.08 5.61 -3.99
CA VAL A 21 2.75 6.22 -3.99
C VAL A 21 2.63 7.12 -5.22
N SER A 22 1.52 6.98 -5.96
CA SER A 22 1.13 7.85 -7.07
C SER A 22 -0.26 8.40 -6.79
N THR A 23 -0.46 9.69 -7.03
CA THR A 23 -1.75 10.37 -6.82
C THR A 23 -2.13 11.16 -8.07
N ASP A 24 -3.41 11.14 -8.41
CA ASP A 24 -3.98 11.91 -9.51
C ASP A 24 -5.33 12.48 -9.08
N PHE A 25 -5.66 13.67 -9.57
CA PHE A 25 -6.90 14.39 -9.22
C PHE A 25 -7.27 15.43 -10.28
N ASP A 26 -8.54 15.80 -10.32
CA ASP A 26 -9.06 16.85 -11.18
C ASP A 26 -8.71 18.25 -10.61
N ARG A 27 -8.04 19.07 -11.42
CA ARG A 27 -7.57 20.42 -11.05
C ARG A 27 -8.66 21.49 -11.10
N GLU A 28 -9.78 21.20 -11.75
CA GLU A 28 -10.90 22.15 -11.86
C GLU A 28 -11.86 22.04 -10.66
N VAL A 29 -11.76 20.97 -9.87
CA VAL A 29 -12.65 20.70 -8.74
C VAL A 29 -12.20 21.43 -7.48
N ILE A 30 -13.13 22.17 -6.86
CA ILE A 30 -12.92 22.86 -5.58
C ILE A 30 -13.34 21.94 -4.42
N PHE A 31 -12.40 21.14 -3.92
CA PHE A 31 -12.67 20.15 -2.86
C PHE A 31 -13.14 20.74 -1.52
N ASN A 32 -12.97 22.05 -1.30
CA ASN A 32 -13.39 22.71 -0.06
C ASN A 32 -14.92 22.77 0.10
N GLU A 33 -15.67 22.60 -1.00
CA GLU A 33 -17.14 22.63 -0.98
C GLU A 33 -17.75 21.35 -0.40
N TYR A 34 -17.03 20.23 -0.46
CA TYR A 34 -17.49 18.95 0.06
C TYR A 34 -17.22 18.84 1.56
N LYS A 35 -18.22 18.37 2.31
CA LYS A 35 -18.15 18.28 3.79
C LYS A 35 -18.37 16.87 4.30
N THR A 36 -19.03 16.03 3.51
CA THR A 36 -19.40 14.69 3.93
C THR A 36 -18.76 13.63 3.04
N TYR A 37 -18.45 12.48 3.65
CA TYR A 37 -17.99 11.32 2.90
C TYR A 37 -18.71 10.04 3.36
N SER A 38 -18.81 9.07 2.47
CA SER A 38 -19.22 7.71 2.80
C SER A 38 -18.34 6.69 2.10
N PHE A 39 -18.27 5.51 2.69
CA PHE A 39 -17.60 4.38 2.09
C PHE A 39 -18.52 3.73 1.05
N HIS A 40 -17.95 3.30 -0.08
CA HIS A 40 -18.71 2.55 -1.07
C HIS A 40 -18.79 1.06 -0.67
N ASP A 41 -19.87 0.69 0.02
CA ASP A 41 -20.05 -0.63 0.62
C ASP A 41 -19.84 -1.78 -0.37
N SER A 42 -20.47 -1.71 -1.55
CA SER A 42 -20.35 -2.74 -2.58
C SER A 42 -18.94 -2.92 -3.14
N GLY A 43 -18.10 -1.88 -3.08
CA GLY A 43 -16.69 -1.95 -3.47
C GLY A 43 -15.84 -2.59 -2.37
N ILE A 44 -16.11 -2.21 -1.12
CA ILE A 44 -15.39 -2.70 0.05
C ILE A 44 -15.70 -4.17 0.37
N GLU A 45 -16.90 -4.64 0.04
CA GLU A 45 -17.26 -6.06 0.15
C GLU A 45 -16.43 -6.95 -0.80
N LYS A 46 -16.06 -6.45 -1.97
CA LYS A 46 -15.28 -7.20 -2.97
C LYS A 46 -13.77 -7.24 -2.68
N LEU A 47 -13.31 -6.56 -1.63
CA LEU A 47 -11.91 -6.59 -1.20
C LEU A 47 -11.55 -7.99 -0.68
N GLN A 48 -10.77 -8.73 -1.47
CA GLN A 48 -10.21 -10.03 -1.10
C GLN A 48 -8.98 -9.87 -0.20
N ILE A 49 -9.18 -9.27 0.98
CA ILE A 49 -8.15 -9.05 2.00
C ILE A 49 -8.61 -9.57 3.35
N ASN A 50 -7.67 -9.84 4.26
CA ASN A 50 -7.98 -10.26 5.61
C ASN A 50 -8.81 -9.20 6.36
N HIS A 51 -9.71 -9.63 7.24
CA HIS A 51 -10.52 -8.76 8.10
C HIS A 51 -9.68 -7.75 8.91
N LEU A 52 -8.50 -8.18 9.38
CA LEU A 52 -7.58 -7.32 10.12
C LEU A 52 -7.10 -6.13 9.27
N ASP A 53 -6.67 -6.42 8.04
CA ASP A 53 -6.13 -5.41 7.13
C ASP A 53 -7.23 -4.51 6.59
N LYS A 54 -8.41 -5.09 6.29
CA LYS A 54 -9.61 -4.34 5.95
C LYS A 54 -9.93 -3.30 7.01
N ARG A 55 -9.97 -3.70 8.29
CA ARG A 55 -10.20 -2.76 9.40
C ARG A 55 -9.14 -1.67 9.46
N ARG A 56 -7.85 -2.03 9.37
CA ARG A 56 -6.73 -1.08 9.46
C ARG A 56 -6.76 -0.04 8.33
N ILE A 57 -6.96 -0.48 7.09
CA ILE A 57 -7.02 0.40 5.92
C ILE A 57 -8.20 1.37 6.04
N LEU A 58 -9.40 0.85 6.35
CA LEU A 58 -10.59 1.70 6.48
C LEU A 58 -10.45 2.70 7.64
N SER A 59 -9.91 2.28 8.78
CA SER A 59 -9.65 3.18 9.92
C SER A 59 -8.61 4.24 9.59
N SER A 60 -7.56 3.90 8.82
CA SER A 60 -6.55 4.88 8.40
C SER A 60 -7.18 5.96 7.51
N ILE A 61 -7.97 5.55 6.51
CA ILE A 61 -8.66 6.47 5.61
C ILE A 61 -9.63 7.35 6.38
N GLU A 62 -10.40 6.77 7.32
CA GLU A 62 -11.31 7.53 8.18
C GLU A 62 -10.57 8.58 9.01
N ASN A 63 -9.45 8.22 9.64
CA ASN A 63 -8.64 9.19 10.39
C ASN A 63 -8.12 10.33 9.50
N ASP A 64 -7.65 10.02 8.29
CA ASP A 64 -7.12 11.02 7.36
C ASP A 64 -8.21 11.98 6.84
N LEU A 65 -9.41 11.46 6.55
CA LEU A 65 -10.54 12.29 6.10
C LEU A 65 -11.11 13.13 7.24
N ASN A 66 -11.18 12.58 8.45
CA ASN A 66 -11.56 13.35 9.64
C ASN A 66 -10.54 14.45 9.94
N ALA A 67 -9.24 14.18 9.78
CA ALA A 67 -8.18 15.19 9.93
C ALA A 67 -8.28 16.30 8.87
N LYS A 68 -8.85 16.00 7.70
CA LYS A 68 -9.17 17.00 6.65
C LYS A 68 -10.47 17.77 6.92
N GLY A 69 -11.18 17.48 8.01
CA GLY A 69 -12.41 18.15 8.41
C GLY A 69 -13.68 17.63 7.73
N LEU A 70 -13.62 16.45 7.10
CA LEU A 70 -14.80 15.80 6.53
C LEU A 70 -15.54 14.98 7.59
N THR A 71 -16.85 14.87 7.46
CA THR A 71 -17.71 14.08 8.36
C THR A 71 -18.22 12.83 7.66
N LYS A 72 -18.12 11.67 8.31
CA LYS A 72 -18.68 10.41 7.81
C LYS A 72 -20.21 10.42 7.90
N VAL A 73 -20.88 10.07 6.81
CA VAL A 73 -22.34 9.88 6.76
C VAL A 73 -22.68 8.51 6.15
N ASN A 74 -23.87 7.99 6.48
CA ASN A 74 -24.31 6.66 6.02
C ASN A 74 -24.98 6.71 4.64
N THR A 75 -25.65 7.81 4.31
CA THR A 75 -26.35 8.00 3.03
C THR A 75 -26.08 9.40 2.50
N ASP A 76 -26.23 9.58 1.18
CA ASP A 76 -26.20 10.88 0.51
C ASP A 76 -24.96 11.75 0.77
N ALA A 77 -23.79 11.11 0.84
CA ALA A 77 -22.51 11.81 0.98
C ALA A 77 -22.10 12.56 -0.28
N ASP A 78 -21.41 13.68 -0.09
CA ASP A 78 -20.78 14.46 -1.17
C ASP A 78 -19.68 13.65 -1.88
N ILE A 79 -18.89 12.90 -1.12
CA ILE A 79 -17.77 12.09 -1.60
C ILE A 79 -18.01 10.61 -1.28
N LYS A 80 -17.89 9.74 -2.28
CA LYS A 80 -17.89 8.28 -2.08
C LYS A 80 -16.49 7.72 -2.24
N VAL A 81 -15.98 7.06 -1.20
CA VAL A 81 -14.64 6.48 -1.17
C VAL A 81 -14.71 5.00 -1.52
N ASN A 82 -14.05 4.61 -2.61
CA ASN A 82 -13.89 3.22 -3.02
C ASN A 82 -12.44 2.78 -2.87
N VAL A 83 -12.22 1.59 -2.31
CA VAL A 83 -10.88 1.02 -2.07
C VAL A 83 -10.77 -0.26 -2.86
N LEU A 84 -9.70 -0.37 -3.65
CA LEU A 84 -9.38 -1.56 -4.45
C LEU A 84 -8.02 -2.08 -3.99
N ALA A 85 -7.94 -3.39 -3.78
CA ALA A 85 -6.70 -4.08 -3.44
C ALA A 85 -6.50 -5.25 -4.41
N ARG A 86 -5.27 -5.41 -4.88
CA ARG A 86 -4.86 -6.52 -5.72
C ARG A 86 -3.75 -7.28 -4.99
N SER A 87 -4.01 -8.55 -4.69
CA SER A 87 -2.95 -9.49 -4.31
C SER A 87 -2.51 -10.23 -5.57
N SER A 88 -1.21 -10.37 -5.78
CA SER A 88 -0.65 -11.16 -6.88
C SER A 88 0.41 -12.06 -6.29
N TYR A 89 0.26 -13.37 -6.48
CA TYR A 89 1.29 -14.34 -6.17
C TYR A 89 2.04 -14.64 -7.47
N GLU A 90 3.33 -14.34 -7.52
CA GLU A 90 4.17 -14.85 -8.60
C GLU A 90 4.48 -16.31 -8.30
N VAL A 91 3.89 -17.24 -9.07
CA VAL A 91 4.39 -18.62 -9.10
C VAL A 91 5.65 -18.59 -9.95
N ARG A 92 6.83 -18.48 -9.31
CA ARG A 92 8.06 -18.85 -9.98
C ARG A 92 8.06 -20.37 -10.10
N GLU A 93 7.72 -20.87 -11.29
CA GLU A 93 8.10 -22.23 -11.67
C GLU A 93 9.61 -22.23 -11.86
N GLU A 94 10.35 -22.59 -10.82
CA GLU A 94 11.75 -22.98 -10.98
C GLU A 94 11.75 -24.32 -11.72
N ASN A 95 11.89 -24.24 -13.04
CA ASN A 95 12.19 -25.40 -13.87
C ASN A 95 13.63 -25.81 -13.54
N ILE A 96 13.81 -26.66 -12.52
CA ILE A 96 15.06 -27.37 -12.30
C ILE A 96 15.17 -28.40 -13.42
N ASN A 97 15.56 -27.93 -14.61
CA ASN A 97 16.21 -28.78 -15.59
C ASN A 97 17.59 -29.09 -15.01
N ASP A 98 17.67 -30.12 -14.16
CA ASP A 98 18.92 -30.86 -13.91
C ASP A 98 19.30 -31.66 -15.17
N PHE A 99 19.34 -30.96 -16.31
CA PHE A 99 19.75 -31.43 -17.63
C PHE A 99 21.19 -30.98 -17.92
N TYR A 100 22.07 -31.07 -16.91
CA TYR A 100 23.51 -31.11 -17.13
C TYR A 100 24.13 -32.17 -16.23
N GLY A 101 23.64 -33.41 -16.40
CA GLY A 101 24.60 -34.48 -16.53
C GLY A 101 25.52 -34.16 -17.71
N THR A 102 26.82 -34.37 -17.49
CA THR A 102 27.88 -34.58 -18.48
C THR A 102 29.01 -33.53 -18.55
N TYR A 103 30.18 -34.01 -18.08
CA TYR A 103 31.58 -33.64 -18.39
C TYR A 103 32.27 -32.43 -17.72
N GLY A 104 32.93 -32.72 -16.59
CA GLY A 104 34.39 -32.69 -16.39
C GLY A 104 35.20 -31.43 -16.72
N TYR A 105 35.89 -30.87 -15.71
CA TYR A 105 37.30 -30.45 -15.79
C TYR A 105 37.84 -29.98 -14.42
N TYR A 106 38.93 -30.63 -13.98
CA TYR A 106 39.94 -30.25 -12.97
C TYR A 106 39.60 -30.09 -11.48
N GLY A 107 40.30 -30.90 -10.67
CA GLY A 107 40.42 -30.83 -9.22
C GLY A 107 40.85 -32.17 -8.66
#